data_AF-A0A2N3QNT7-F1
#
_entry.id   AF-A0A2N3QNT7-F1
#
_cell.length_a   1.000
_cell.length_b   1.000
_cell.length_c   1.000
_cell.angle_alpha   90.00
_cell.angle_beta   90.00
_cell.angle_gamma   90.00
#
_symmetry.space_group_name_H-M   'P 1'
#
loop_
_entity.id
_entity.type
_entity.pdbx_description
1 polymer ?
#
loop_
_entity_poly.entity_id
_entity_poly.type
_entity_poly.pdbx_seq_one_letter_code
_entity_poly.pdbx_strand_id
1 'polypeptide(L)'
;MSEAVRKRATRTCFWAHHSDIQAIRRYIISSGCTDQTAPRFQLESPSVLEGYVSAETSAFLMKRTFIRENTSPTTLIMHTTVFLPPHGDEMPLSVCAADLAQSADPRESNARLDMLGSLLRDFNRKDNHAVAVS
;
A
#
# COMPACT_ATOMS: atom_id res chain seq x y z
N MET A 1 -20.15 -15.24 -12.84
CA MET A 1 -19.36 -14.02 -13.14
C MET A 1 -18.15 -14.02 -12.23
N SER A 2 -16.95 -14.08 -12.79
CA SER A 2 -15.69 -14.34 -12.08
C SER A 2 -15.21 -13.09 -11.34
N GLU A 3 -15.74 -12.88 -10.14
CA GLU A 3 -15.32 -11.83 -9.21
C GLU A 3 -14.07 -12.31 -8.44
N ALA A 4 -12.89 -12.22 -9.05
CA ALA A 4 -11.64 -12.55 -8.37
C ALA A 4 -10.46 -11.78 -8.95
N VAL A 5 -10.42 -10.46 -8.72
CA VAL A 5 -9.12 -9.85 -8.41
C VAL A 5 -8.72 -10.48 -7.07
N ARG A 6 -7.94 -11.56 -7.12
CA ARG A 6 -7.47 -12.31 -5.94
C ARG A 6 -6.95 -11.28 -4.93
N LYS A 7 -7.51 -11.23 -3.71
CA LYS A 7 -7.06 -10.32 -2.64
C LYS A 7 -5.54 -10.50 -2.47
N ARG A 8 -4.76 -9.57 -3.01
CA ARG A 8 -3.29 -9.68 -3.08
C ARG A 8 -2.65 -9.46 -1.72
N ALA A 9 -3.34 -8.72 -0.86
CA ALA A 9 -2.97 -8.49 0.52
C ALA A 9 -4.19 -8.62 1.43
N THR A 10 -3.95 -9.05 2.66
CA THR A 10 -4.91 -8.96 3.76
C THR A 10 -4.64 -7.68 4.53
N ARG A 11 -5.63 -6.78 4.54
CA ARG A 11 -5.57 -5.50 5.27
C ARG A 11 -6.08 -5.69 6.69
N THR A 12 -5.26 -5.36 7.68
CA THR A 12 -5.62 -5.43 9.11
C THR A 12 -5.32 -4.11 9.80
N CYS A 13 -6.25 -3.65 10.64
CA CYS A 13 -6.14 -2.40 11.40
C CYS A 13 -5.63 -2.68 12.82
N PHE A 14 -4.70 -1.84 13.27
CA PHE A 14 -4.12 -1.92 14.60
C PHE A 14 -4.07 -0.55 15.27
N TRP A 15 -4.10 -0.58 16.60
CA TRP A 15 -3.56 0.49 17.43
C TRP A 15 -2.17 0.08 17.90
N ALA A 16 -1.21 0.99 17.74
CA ALA A 16 0.14 0.91 18.27
C ALA A 16 0.50 2.23 18.95
N HIS A 17 1.30 2.15 20.02
CA HIS A 17 1.84 3.33 20.69
C HIS A 17 2.82 4.08 19.77
N HIS A 18 2.96 5.39 19.95
CA HIS A 18 3.80 6.23 19.06
C HIS A 18 5.26 5.76 18.99
N SER A 19 5.83 5.29 20.10
CA SER A 19 7.19 4.72 20.13
C SER A 19 7.31 3.46 19.28
N ASP A 20 6.27 2.62 19.27
CA ASP A 20 6.24 1.39 18.48
C ASP A 20 6.06 1.70 16.99
N ILE A 21 5.27 2.72 16.64
CA ILE A 21 5.14 3.18 15.25
C ILE A 21 6.51 3.50 14.62
N GLN A 22 7.39 4.17 15.35
CA GLN A 22 8.73 4.50 14.86
C GLN A 22 9.61 3.27 14.67
N ALA A 23 9.47 2.26 15.52
CA ALA A 23 10.17 0.99 15.37
C ALA A 23 9.61 0.19 14.17
N ILE A 24 8.28 0.11 14.06
CA ILE A 24 7.55 -0.64 13.03
C ILE A 24 7.82 -0.08 11.64
N ARG A 25 7.92 1.25 11.48
CA ARG A 25 8.22 1.94 10.21
C ARG A 25 9.45 1.39 9.49
N ARG A 26 10.42 0.81 10.20
CA ARG A 26 11.64 0.22 9.62
C ARG A 26 11.43 -1.13 8.95
N TYR A 27 10.28 -1.76 9.18
CA TYR A 27 9.94 -3.10 8.70
C TYR A 27 8.83 -3.09 7.63
N ILE A 28 8.25 -1.92 7.37
CA ILE A 28 7.10 -1.76 6.47
C ILE A 28 7.54 -1.07 5.19
N ILE A 29 7.04 -1.56 4.06
CA ILE A 29 7.13 -0.88 2.76
C ILE A 29 5.89 0.00 2.62
N SER A 30 6.07 1.32 2.48
CA SER A 30 4.97 2.29 2.53
C SER A 30 3.88 2.03 1.48
N SER A 31 2.60 2.19 1.88
CA SER A 31 1.45 2.11 0.99
C SER A 31 1.29 3.35 0.11
N GLY A 32 0.29 3.32 -0.78
CA GLY A 32 -0.13 4.48 -1.58
C GLY A 32 -0.54 5.71 -0.77
N CYS A 33 -1.02 5.54 0.46
CA CYS A 33 -1.43 6.65 1.33
C CYS A 33 -0.34 7.13 2.30
N THR A 34 0.84 6.52 2.31
CA THR A 34 1.81 6.73 3.39
C THR A 34 3.07 7.41 2.89
N ASP A 35 3.57 8.36 3.69
CA ASP A 35 4.83 9.09 3.46
C ASP A 35 4.94 9.69 2.05
N GLN A 36 6.11 9.55 1.42
CA GLN A 36 6.45 10.09 0.10
C GLN A 36 5.62 9.50 -1.04
N THR A 37 4.87 8.43 -0.80
CA THR A 37 3.98 7.82 -1.78
C THR A 37 2.65 8.57 -1.88
N ALA A 38 2.13 9.12 -0.77
CA ALA A 38 0.83 9.80 -0.74
C ALA A 38 0.74 10.99 -1.72
N PRO A 39 1.76 11.87 -1.81
CA PRO A 39 1.76 12.95 -2.80
C PRO A 39 1.71 12.46 -4.25
N ARG A 40 2.22 11.25 -4.55
CA ARG A 40 2.13 10.67 -5.91
C ARG A 40 0.69 10.32 -6.28
N PHE A 41 -0.16 10.05 -5.30
CA PHE A 41 -1.60 9.86 -5.45
C PHE A 41 -2.42 11.13 -5.19
N GLN A 42 -1.77 12.28 -4.97
CA GLN A 42 -2.43 13.54 -4.58
C GLN A 42 -3.24 13.41 -3.28
N LEU A 43 -2.81 12.51 -2.39
CA LEU A 43 -3.40 12.29 -1.07
C LEU A 43 -2.53 12.96 0.00
N GLU A 44 -3.16 13.46 1.05
CA GLU A 44 -2.45 13.86 2.27
C GLU A 44 -2.00 12.61 3.02
N SER A 45 -0.74 12.58 3.48
CA SER A 45 -0.29 11.50 4.35
C SER A 45 -1.08 11.55 5.66
N PRO A 46 -1.90 10.54 5.98
CA PRO A 46 -2.63 10.51 7.23
C PRO A 46 -1.65 10.31 8.40
N SER A 47 -2.10 10.60 9.63
CA SER A 47 -1.35 10.28 10.85
C SER A 47 -1.21 8.77 11.12
N VAL A 48 -1.76 7.94 10.23
CA VAL A 48 -1.76 6.48 10.30
C VAL A 48 -0.59 5.95 9.48
N LEU A 49 0.21 5.08 10.08
CA LEU A 49 1.23 4.33 9.35
C LEU A 49 0.55 3.21 8.57
N GLU A 50 0.60 3.21 7.24
CA GLU A 50 0.07 2.13 6.42
C GLU A 50 1.13 1.56 5.46
N GLY A 51 1.20 0.24 5.36
CA GLY A 51 2.07 -0.38 4.36
C GLY A 51 2.08 -1.88 4.36
N TYR A 52 2.99 -2.43 3.55
CA TYR A 52 3.09 -3.84 3.24
C TYR A 52 4.10 -4.55 4.12
N VAL A 53 3.72 -5.76 4.53
CA VAL A 53 4.55 -6.68 5.32
C VAL A 53 4.35 -8.12 4.86
N SER A 54 5.35 -8.96 5.15
CA SER A 54 5.18 -10.41 5.05
C SER A 54 4.42 -10.93 6.27
N ALA A 55 3.87 -12.15 6.18
CA ALA A 55 3.23 -12.80 7.32
C ALA A 55 4.22 -13.03 8.48
N GLU A 56 5.48 -13.34 8.16
CA GLU A 56 6.55 -13.51 9.15
C GLU A 56 6.85 -12.20 9.87
N THR A 57 7.02 -11.11 9.12
CA THR A 57 7.27 -9.78 9.67
C THR A 57 6.10 -9.31 10.53
N SER A 58 4.86 -9.52 10.07
CA SER A 58 3.66 -9.20 10.85
C SER A 58 3.66 -9.94 12.20
N ALA A 59 3.87 -11.27 12.18
CA ALA A 59 3.93 -12.08 13.39
C ALA A 59 5.09 -11.67 14.32
N PHE A 60 6.25 -11.30 13.76
CA PHE A 60 7.38 -10.78 14.51
C PHE A 60 7.05 -9.47 15.23
N LEU A 61 6.39 -8.52 14.53
CA LEU A 61 5.98 -7.25 15.10
C LEU A 61 4.93 -7.45 16.21
N MET A 62 3.95 -8.32 16.00
CA MET A 62 2.94 -8.66 17.04
C MET A 62 3.56 -9.22 18.32
N LYS A 63 4.69 -9.94 18.22
CA LYS A 63 5.37 -10.50 19.39
C LYS A 63 6.27 -9.51 20.12
N ARG A 64 6.81 -8.51 19.42
CA ARG A 64 7.86 -7.61 19.95
C ARG A 64 7.39 -6.20 20.25
N THR A 65 6.19 -5.83 19.83
CA THR A 65 5.62 -4.50 20.02
C THR A 65 4.26 -4.60 20.68
N PHE A 66 3.79 -3.51 21.26
CA PHE A 66 2.47 -3.48 21.88
C PHE A 66 1.42 -3.03 20.86
N ILE A 67 1.15 -3.89 19.87
CA ILE A 67 0.09 -3.68 18.90
C ILE A 67 -1.20 -4.42 19.29
N ARG A 68 -2.33 -3.75 19.10
CA ARG A 68 -3.66 -4.29 19.39
C ARG A 68 -4.50 -4.25 18.12
N GLU A 69 -4.98 -5.41 17.72
CA GLU A 69 -5.85 -5.52 16.54
C GLU A 69 -7.22 -4.90 16.81
N ASN A 70 -7.84 -4.32 15.77
CA ASN A 70 -9.23 -3.84 15.77
C ASN A 70 -9.59 -2.89 16.94
N THR A 71 -8.59 -2.13 17.43
CA THR A 71 -8.75 -1.17 18.52
C THR A 71 -8.79 0.25 17.96
N SER A 72 -9.74 1.07 18.42
CA SER A 72 -9.85 2.49 18.05
C SER A 72 -9.03 3.37 19.01
N PRO A 73 -8.30 4.40 18.53
CA PRO A 73 -8.17 4.79 17.13
C PRO A 73 -7.22 3.86 16.34
N THR A 74 -7.40 3.74 15.03
CA THR A 74 -6.40 3.06 14.19
C THR A 74 -5.18 3.97 14.04
N THR A 75 -4.00 3.46 14.38
CA THR A 75 -2.72 4.17 14.17
C THR A 75 -1.78 3.43 13.21
N LEU A 76 -2.11 2.17 12.90
CA LEU A 76 -1.33 1.31 12.02
C LEU A 76 -2.26 0.44 11.15
N ILE A 77 -1.96 0.34 9.87
CA ILE A 77 -2.63 -0.58 8.95
C ILE A 77 -1.54 -1.42 8.26
N MET A 78 -1.66 -2.74 8.36
CA MET A 78 -0.75 -3.66 7.67
C MET A 78 -1.46 -4.37 6.53
N HIS A 79 -0.85 -4.34 5.36
CA HIS A 79 -1.20 -5.15 4.19
C HIS A 79 -0.28 -6.37 4.16
N THR A 80 -0.75 -7.48 4.74
CA THR A 80 0.01 -8.74 4.73
C THR A 80 -0.08 -9.37 3.34
N THR A 81 1.05 -9.55 2.67
CA THR A 81 1.12 -10.06 1.30
C THR A 81 2.22 -11.11 1.12
N VAL A 82 2.10 -11.92 0.07
CA VAL A 82 3.08 -12.96 -0.30
C VAL A 82 4.17 -12.42 -1.23
N PHE A 83 4.00 -11.21 -1.76
CA PHE A 83 4.98 -10.56 -2.61
C PHE A 83 5.36 -9.20 -2.00
N LEU A 84 6.64 -9.07 -1.69
CA LEU A 84 7.28 -7.79 -1.41
C LEU A 84 8.40 -7.60 -2.42
N PRO A 85 8.66 -6.37 -2.86
CA PRO A 85 9.85 -6.09 -3.66
C PRO A 85 11.13 -6.37 -2.82
N PRO A 86 12.29 -6.51 -3.47
CA PRO A 86 13.57 -6.68 -2.79
C PRO A 86 13.82 -5.59 -1.73
N HIS A 87 14.66 -5.91 -0.74
CA HIS A 87 14.92 -5.01 0.38
C HIS A 87 15.38 -3.62 -0.09
N GLY A 88 14.64 -2.58 0.34
CA GLY A 88 14.94 -1.18 0.05
C GLY A 88 14.17 -0.61 -1.14
N ASP A 89 13.49 -1.46 -1.93
CA ASP A 89 12.68 -1.00 -3.05
C ASP A 89 11.26 -0.59 -2.61
N GLU A 90 10.70 0.39 -3.32
CA GLU A 90 9.31 0.80 -3.14
C GLU A 90 8.35 -0.23 -3.75
N MET A 91 7.16 -0.36 -3.17
CA MET A 91 6.09 -1.12 -3.80
C MET A 91 5.70 -0.45 -5.15
N PRO A 92 5.53 -1.20 -6.25
CA PRO A 92 5.18 -0.60 -7.54
C PRO A 92 3.91 0.24 -7.47
N LEU A 93 3.91 1.40 -8.12
CA LEU A 93 2.76 2.32 -8.11
C LEU A 93 1.46 1.67 -8.61
N SER A 94 1.54 0.77 -9.58
CA SER A 94 0.39 0.00 -10.06
C SER A 94 -0.21 -0.90 -8.98
N VAL A 95 0.63 -1.45 -8.10
CA VAL A 95 0.22 -2.30 -6.98
C VAL A 95 -0.43 -1.45 -5.89
N CYS A 96 0.20 -0.33 -5.52
CA CYS A 96 -0.38 0.65 -4.59
C CYS A 96 -1.73 1.17 -5.08
N ALA A 97 -1.83 1.52 -6.37
CA ALA A 97 -3.07 1.91 -7.01
C ALA A 97 -4.12 0.80 -6.89
N ALA A 98 -3.79 -0.43 -7.24
CA ALA A 98 -4.73 -1.55 -7.17
C ALA A 98 -5.33 -1.78 -5.76
N ASP A 99 -4.58 -1.53 -4.69
CA ASP A 99 -5.11 -1.65 -3.32
C ASP A 99 -5.99 -0.49 -2.90
N LEU A 100 -5.61 0.74 -3.27
CA LEU A 100 -6.44 1.93 -3.04
C LEU A 100 -7.83 1.78 -3.68
N ALA A 101 -7.96 0.90 -4.67
CA ALA A 101 -9.23 0.59 -5.34
C ALA A 101 -10.26 0.04 -4.39
N GLN A 102 -9.75 -0.74 -3.44
CA GLN A 102 -10.52 -1.50 -2.49
C GLN A 102 -10.76 -0.68 -1.22
N SER A 103 -10.23 0.55 -1.15
CA SER A 103 -10.52 1.45 -0.05
C SER A 103 -11.99 1.85 -0.05
N ALA A 104 -12.56 1.93 1.15
CA ALA A 104 -13.90 2.46 1.37
C ALA A 104 -13.94 3.99 1.35
N ASP A 105 -12.78 4.67 1.39
CA ASP A 105 -12.70 6.12 1.25
C ASP A 105 -12.83 6.52 -0.23
N PRO A 106 -13.86 7.28 -0.63
CA PRO A 106 -14.03 7.71 -2.01
C PRO A 106 -12.86 8.53 -2.54
N ARG A 107 -12.14 9.26 -1.68
CA ARG A 107 -10.96 10.06 -2.08
C ARG A 107 -9.83 9.15 -2.53
N GLU A 108 -9.55 8.11 -1.76
CA GLU A 108 -8.53 7.11 -2.08
C GLU A 108 -8.91 6.30 -3.34
N SER A 109 -10.18 5.90 -3.45
CA SER A 109 -10.65 5.13 -4.61
C SER A 109 -10.63 5.95 -5.91
N ASN A 110 -10.95 7.25 -5.85
CA ASN A 110 -10.87 8.16 -7.00
C ASN A 110 -9.42 8.47 -7.39
N ALA A 111 -8.56 8.82 -6.42
CA ALA A 111 -7.14 9.06 -6.65
C ALA A 111 -6.45 7.90 -7.35
N ARG A 112 -6.88 6.67 -7.04
CA ARG A 112 -6.44 5.49 -7.80
C ARG A 112 -6.85 5.56 -9.26
N LEU A 113 -8.13 5.77 -9.56
CA LEU A 113 -8.64 5.64 -10.93
C LEU A 113 -7.86 6.55 -11.88
N ASP A 114 -7.51 7.74 -11.39
CA ASP A 114 -6.65 8.69 -12.09
C ASP A 114 -5.23 8.14 -12.30
N MET A 115 -4.61 7.60 -11.25
CA MET A 115 -3.28 6.98 -11.33
C MET A 115 -3.26 5.79 -12.29
N LEU A 116 -4.22 4.87 -12.18
CA LEU A 116 -4.30 3.69 -13.05
C LEU A 116 -4.52 4.10 -14.51
N GLY A 117 -5.37 5.10 -14.74
CA GLY A 117 -5.56 5.70 -16.06
C GLY A 117 -4.26 6.30 -16.61
N SER A 118 -3.47 6.97 -15.78
CA SER A 118 -2.16 7.51 -16.17
C SER A 118 -1.17 6.41 -16.53
N LEU A 119 -1.04 5.39 -15.69
CA LEU A 119 -0.15 4.25 -15.91
C LEU A 119 -0.48 3.50 -17.20
N LEU A 120 -1.77 3.31 -17.51
CA LEU A 120 -2.22 2.68 -18.75
C LEU A 120 -1.90 3.54 -19.97
N ARG A 121 -2.11 4.86 -19.91
CA ARG A 121 -1.72 5.77 -20.99
C ARG A 121 -0.22 5.76 -21.24
N ASP A 122 0.58 5.73 -20.16
CA ASP A 122 2.03 5.66 -20.25
C ASP A 122 2.53 4.35 -20.85
N PHE A 123 1.92 3.23 -20.47
CA PHE A 123 2.21 1.92 -21.03
C PHE A 123 1.91 1.89 -22.53
N ASN A 124 0.70 2.28 -22.94
CA ASN A 124 0.29 2.30 -24.35
C ASN A 124 1.17 3.23 -25.20
N ARG A 125 1.61 4.36 -24.64
CA ARG A 125 2.53 5.27 -25.33
C ARG A 125 3.90 4.62 -25.55
N LYS A 126 4.44 3.93 -24.55
CA LYS A 126 5.74 3.25 -24.66
C LYS A 126 5.68 2.10 -25.66
N ASP A 127 4.61 1.32 -25.66
CA ASP A 127 4.40 0.24 -26.63
C ASP A 127 4.28 0.78 -28.05
N ASN A 128 3.51 1.86 -28.26
CA ASN A 128 3.39 2.49 -29.58
C ASN A 128 4.72 3.09 -30.07
N HIS A 129 5.59 3.58 -29.18
CA HIS A 129 6.94 4.02 -29.54
C HIS A 129 7.87 2.85 -29.87
N ALA A 130 7.73 1.69 -29.21
CA ALA A 130 8.52 0.49 -29.55
C ALA A 130 8.15 -0.07 -30.94
N VAL A 131 6.87 0.02 -31.32
CA VAL A 131 6.39 -0.41 -32.65
C VAL A 131 6.79 0.58 -33.75
N ALA A 132 6.89 1.89 -33.47
CA ALA A 132 7.25 2.90 -34.47
C ALA A 132 8.77 2.97 -34.79
N VAL A 133 9.61 2.30 -34.00
CA VAL A 133 11.08 2.29 -34.14
C VAL A 133 11.60 0.92 -34.60
N SER A 134 10.69 -0.01 -34.93
CA SER A 134 11.02 -1.35 -35.47
C SER A 134 10.80 -1.44 -36.98
#